data_AF-A0A929YXC6-F1
#
_entry.id   AF-A0A929YXC6-F1
#
_cell.length_a   1.000
_cell.length_b   1.000
_cell.length_c   1.000
_cell.angle_alpha   90.00
_cell.angle_beta   90.00
_cell.angle_gamma   90.00
#
_symmetry.space_group_name_H-M   'P 1'
#
loop_
_entity.id
_entity.type
_entity.pdbx_description
1 polymer ?
#
loop_
_entity_poly.entity_id
_entity_poly.type
_entity_poly.pdbx_seq_one_letter_code
_entity_poly.pdbx_strand_id
1 'polypeptide(L)'
;MLPEAFVTRLRALLGPAEASALCLALTEGDSPVSVRRNPAKCADEELRFFAVPTGVSPTSPTAPEVSAECAPTAAEATADPAPLVATPVPWCAYGRYLSARPAFALDPRWHAGAYYVQEAASMFVAAAYAAAFPDEAPRRVLDLCAAPGGKSTLWRTLLPDEALLVANEPVKFRANVLAENLTKWGHPNTVVANAYPADFGRLVSAFDLV
;
A
#
# COMPACT_ATOMS: atom_id res chain seq x y z
N MET A 1 -13.26 -20.16 -5.55
CA MET A 1 -13.25 -21.55 -5.04
C MET A 1 -11.81 -21.87 -4.62
N LEU A 2 -11.61 -22.41 -3.42
CA LEU A 2 -10.27 -22.73 -2.91
C LEU A 2 -9.77 -24.07 -3.48
N PRO A 3 -8.48 -24.23 -3.80
CA PRO A 3 -7.94 -25.51 -4.26
C PRO A 3 -8.11 -26.62 -3.21
N GLU A 4 -8.51 -27.82 -3.61
CA GLU A 4 -8.74 -28.95 -2.69
C GLU A 4 -7.48 -29.31 -1.89
N ALA A 5 -6.32 -29.37 -2.55
CA ALA A 5 -5.05 -29.64 -1.90
C ALA A 5 -4.71 -28.62 -0.79
N PHE A 6 -5.10 -27.36 -0.99
CA PHE A 6 -4.93 -26.30 0.01
C PHE A 6 -5.82 -26.53 1.23
N VAL A 7 -7.11 -26.85 1.02
CA VAL A 7 -8.07 -27.11 2.12
C VAL A 7 -7.66 -28.34 2.92
N THR A 8 -7.26 -29.42 2.24
CA THR A 8 -6.77 -30.65 2.89
C THR A 8 -5.53 -30.36 3.73
N ARG A 9 -4.58 -29.59 3.20
CA ARG A 9 -3.37 -29.22 3.95
C ARG A 9 -3.68 -28.34 5.16
N LEU A 10 -4.58 -27.36 5.03
CA LEU A 10 -4.98 -26.51 6.16
C LEU A 10 -5.64 -27.33 7.28
N ARG A 11 -6.56 -28.23 6.94
CA ARG A 11 -7.20 -29.10 7.93
C ARG A 11 -6.21 -29.96 8.70
N ALA A 12 -5.15 -30.43 8.03
CA ALA A 12 -4.10 -31.21 8.68
C ALA A 12 -3.21 -30.36 9.61
N LEU A 13 -3.02 -29.06 9.33
CA LEU A 13 -2.15 -28.17 10.10
C LEU A 13 -2.87 -27.49 11.28
N LEU A 14 -4.09 -27.03 11.07
CA LEU A 14 -4.86 -26.23 12.04
C LEU A 14 -5.94 -27.04 12.75
N GLY A 15 -6.18 -28.27 12.31
CA GLY A 15 -7.36 -29.04 12.71
C GLY A 15 -8.63 -28.59 11.97
N PRO A 16 -9.73 -29.35 12.12
CA PRO A 16 -10.94 -29.16 11.31
C PRO A 16 -11.67 -27.84 11.60
N ALA A 17 -11.75 -27.42 12.86
CA ALA A 17 -12.50 -26.23 13.25
C ALA A 17 -11.86 -24.94 12.72
N GLU A 18 -10.57 -24.72 13.00
CA GLU A 18 -9.85 -23.53 12.56
C GLU A 18 -9.71 -23.46 11.04
N ALA A 19 -9.43 -24.60 10.38
CA ALA A 19 -9.37 -24.65 8.93
C ALA A 19 -10.72 -24.30 8.29
N SER A 20 -11.84 -24.76 8.87
CA SER A 20 -13.18 -24.41 8.39
C SER A 20 -13.46 -22.91 8.54
N ALA A 21 -13.10 -22.32 9.67
CA ALA A 21 -13.27 -20.89 9.91
C ALA A 21 -12.44 -20.04 8.92
N LEU A 22 -11.18 -20.42 8.68
CA LEU A 22 -10.32 -19.75 7.70
C LEU A 22 -10.86 -19.89 6.27
N CYS A 23 -11.31 -21.08 5.88
CA CYS A 23 -11.91 -21.29 4.56
C CYS A 23 -13.15 -20.42 4.35
N LEU A 24 -14.04 -20.33 5.35
CA LEU A 24 -15.22 -19.47 5.31
C LEU A 24 -14.81 -17.99 5.12
N ALA A 25 -13.84 -17.51 5.91
CA ALA A 25 -13.34 -16.15 5.80
C ALA A 25 -12.76 -15.82 4.40
N LEU A 26 -12.08 -16.78 3.77
CA LEU A 26 -11.50 -16.62 2.44
C LEU A 26 -12.53 -16.67 1.30
N THR A 27 -13.73 -17.23 1.52
CA THR A 27 -14.74 -17.40 0.47
C THR A 27 -15.95 -16.49 0.63
N GLU A 28 -16.33 -16.15 1.86
CA GLU A 28 -17.55 -15.41 2.17
C GLU A 28 -17.28 -14.01 2.72
N GLY A 29 -16.03 -13.71 3.13
CA GLY A 29 -15.66 -12.40 3.63
C GLY A 29 -15.52 -11.35 2.53
N ASP A 30 -16.07 -10.15 2.77
CA ASP A 30 -15.72 -8.98 1.97
C ASP A 30 -14.22 -8.70 2.09
N SER A 31 -13.55 -8.46 0.97
CA SER A 31 -12.13 -8.08 0.99
C SER A 31 -11.99 -6.65 1.54
N PRO A 32 -11.44 -6.46 2.75
CA PRO A 32 -11.33 -5.14 3.33
C PRO A 32 -10.39 -4.27 2.49
N VAL A 33 -10.77 -3.01 2.30
CA VAL A 33 -9.91 -2.02 1.65
C VAL A 33 -9.23 -1.22 2.73
N SER A 34 -7.92 -1.07 2.64
CA SER A 34 -7.15 -0.28 3.58
C SER A 34 -6.15 0.63 2.88
N VAL A 35 -5.85 1.74 3.55
CA VAL A 35 -4.89 2.74 3.12
C VAL A 35 -4.00 3.13 4.30
N ARG A 36 -2.79 3.58 4.00
CA ARG A 36 -1.88 4.16 4.98
C ARG A 36 -1.55 5.58 4.59
N ARG A 37 -1.80 6.53 5.50
CA ARG A 37 -1.54 7.95 5.28
C ARG A 37 -0.02 8.24 5.32
N ASN A 38 0.40 9.26 4.59
CA ASN A 38 1.76 9.80 4.65
C ASN A 38 1.80 11.01 5.60
N PRO A 39 2.33 10.86 6.83
CA PRO A 39 2.33 11.96 7.80
C PRO A 39 3.18 13.16 7.36
N ALA A 40 4.17 12.98 6.48
CA ALA A 40 4.99 14.07 5.97
C ALA A 40 4.23 15.01 5.00
N LYS A 41 3.10 14.56 4.45
CA LYS A 41 2.29 15.33 3.49
C LYS A 41 0.91 15.71 4.02
N CYS A 42 0.43 15.01 5.05
CA CYS A 42 -0.87 15.26 5.66
C CYS A 42 -0.69 15.32 7.18
N ALA A 43 -0.50 16.54 7.71
CA ALA A 43 -0.23 16.76 9.12
C ALA A 43 -1.46 16.55 10.01
N ASP A 44 -2.66 17.01 9.61
CA ASP A 44 -3.84 16.94 10.50
C ASP A 44 -5.23 16.91 9.82
N GLU A 45 -5.31 16.80 8.49
CA GLU A 45 -6.60 16.58 7.83
C GLU A 45 -6.85 15.09 7.68
N GLU A 46 -7.94 14.60 8.30
CA GLU A 46 -8.48 13.28 8.00
C GLU A 46 -8.68 13.18 6.47
N LEU A 47 -7.87 12.37 5.80
CA LEU A 47 -8.06 12.07 4.39
C LEU A 47 -9.46 11.49 4.20
N ARG A 48 -10.38 12.32 3.71
CA ARG A 48 -11.75 11.92 3.39
C ARG A 48 -11.73 11.23 2.03
N PHE A 49 -12.33 10.05 1.98
CA PHE A 49 -12.53 9.29 0.75
C PHE A 49 -14.01 9.34 0.39
N PHE A 50 -14.31 9.24 -0.90
CA PHE A 50 -15.67 9.31 -1.40
C PHE A 50 -15.99 8.08 -2.24
N ALA A 51 -17.24 7.60 -2.15
CA ALA A 51 -17.70 6.50 -2.98
C ALA A 51 -17.64 6.89 -4.47
N VAL A 52 -17.45 5.89 -5.34
CA VAL A 52 -17.57 6.11 -6.79
C VAL A 52 -19.05 6.37 -7.11
N PRO A 53 -19.39 7.47 -7.83
CA PRO A 53 -20.75 7.68 -8.28
C PRO A 53 -21.22 6.49 -9.13
N THR A 54 -22.38 5.93 -8.80
CA THR A 54 -22.99 4.85 -9.59
C THR A 54 -23.31 5.37 -10.99
N GLY A 55 -22.55 4.97 -12.00
CA GLY A 55 -22.75 5.40 -13.40
C GLY A 55 -21.48 5.48 -14.25
N VAL A 56 -20.30 5.50 -13.64
CA VAL A 56 -19.02 5.49 -14.39
C VAL A 56 -18.46 4.07 -14.45
N SER A 57 -18.78 3.33 -15.52
CA SER A 57 -18.14 2.05 -15.81
C SER A 57 -16.69 2.30 -16.27
N PRO A 58 -15.67 1.62 -15.71
CA PRO A 58 -14.29 1.83 -16.14
C PRO A 58 -14.08 1.13 -17.49
N THR A 59 -14.24 1.86 -18.59
CA THR A 59 -13.79 1.37 -19.90
C THR A 59 -12.26 1.41 -19.97
N SER A 60 -11.70 0.35 -20.53
CA SER A 60 -10.27 0.14 -20.79
C SER A 60 -9.64 1.28 -21.61
N PRO A 61 -8.33 1.53 -21.47
CA PRO A 61 -7.66 2.62 -22.17
C PRO A 61 -7.43 2.26 -23.63
N THR A 62 -8.35 2.64 -24.51
CA THR A 62 -8.03 2.85 -25.93
C THR A 62 -7.67 4.31 -26.13
N ALA A 63 -6.49 4.54 -26.72
CA ALA A 63 -5.96 5.87 -27.03
C ALA A 63 -6.98 6.68 -27.86
N PRO A 64 -7.14 8.00 -27.64
CA PRO A 64 -8.10 8.77 -28.39
C PRO A 64 -7.52 9.17 -29.76
N GLU A 65 -8.24 8.84 -30.82
CA GLU A 65 -8.13 9.57 -32.08
C GLU A 65 -8.78 10.94 -31.91
N VAL A 66 -8.06 11.97 -32.36
CA VAL A 66 -8.47 13.37 -32.29
C VAL A 66 -9.52 13.63 -33.36
N SER A 67 -10.72 14.05 -32.95
CA SER A 67 -11.67 14.75 -33.82
C SER A 67 -12.48 15.74 -32.98
N ALA A 68 -12.54 16.96 -33.46
CA ALA A 68 -13.00 18.15 -32.77
C ALA A 68 -14.54 18.27 -32.71
N GLU A 69 -14.98 19.13 -31.78
CA GLU A 69 -16.28 19.80 -31.66
C GLU A 69 -17.45 19.02 -31.02
N CYS A 70 -17.76 19.37 -29.76
CA CYS A 70 -19.15 19.61 -29.33
C CYS A 70 -19.19 20.57 -28.12
N ALA A 71 -20.13 21.51 -28.16
CA ALA A 71 -20.35 22.60 -27.19
C ALA A 71 -20.81 22.10 -25.80
N PRO A 72 -20.70 22.91 -24.73
CA PRO A 72 -20.96 22.44 -23.36
C PRO A 72 -22.48 22.28 -23.14
N THR A 73 -22.94 21.04 -23.01
CA THR A 73 -24.22 20.75 -22.38
C THR A 73 -24.09 20.95 -20.87
N ALA A 74 -25.11 21.59 -20.29
CA ALA A 74 -25.19 21.97 -18.90
C ALA A 74 -24.78 20.81 -17.97
N ALA A 75 -23.78 21.06 -17.12
CA ALA A 75 -23.39 20.15 -16.06
C ALA A 75 -24.59 19.95 -15.12
N GLU A 76 -25.24 18.79 -15.21
CA GLU A 76 -26.12 18.32 -14.17
C GLU A 76 -25.31 18.29 -12.86
N ALA A 77 -25.76 19.08 -11.89
CA ALA A 77 -25.21 19.10 -10.54
C ALA A 77 -25.41 17.72 -9.91
N THR A 78 -24.48 16.82 -10.17
CA THR A 78 -24.40 15.52 -9.51
C THR A 78 -24.08 15.80 -8.05
N ALA A 79 -24.97 15.37 -7.15
CA ALA A 79 -24.78 15.51 -5.72
C ALA A 79 -23.41 14.95 -5.32
N ASP A 80 -22.70 15.66 -4.45
CA ASP A 80 -21.38 15.22 -3.97
C ASP A 80 -21.49 13.79 -3.43
N PRO A 81 -20.60 12.87 -3.86
CA PRO A 81 -20.62 11.50 -3.39
C PRO A 81 -20.50 11.44 -1.87
N ALA A 82 -21.22 10.52 -1.23
CA ALA A 82 -21.16 10.37 0.22
C ALA A 82 -19.74 10.01 0.69
N PRO A 83 -19.26 10.61 1.81
CA PRO A 83 -17.96 10.27 2.38
C PRO A 83 -17.96 8.83 2.89
N LEU A 84 -16.87 8.11 2.64
CA LEU A 84 -16.64 6.77 3.16
C LEU A 84 -16.29 6.83 4.65
N VAL A 85 -16.76 5.84 5.40
CA VAL A 85 -16.37 5.66 6.80
C VAL A 85 -14.96 5.08 6.82
N ALA A 86 -14.06 5.72 7.57
CA ALA A 86 -12.69 5.27 7.77
C ALA A 86 -12.47 4.87 9.23
N THR A 87 -12.11 3.61 9.49
CA THR A 87 -11.83 3.12 10.85
C THR A 87 -10.33 2.83 11.04
N PRO A 88 -9.75 3.03 12.23
CA PRO A 88 -8.32 2.78 12.46
C PRO A 88 -7.90 1.32 12.24
N VAL A 89 -6.71 1.12 11.67
CA VAL A 89 -6.00 -0.17 11.73
C VAL A 89 -5.31 -0.25 13.10
N PRO A 90 -5.63 -1.22 13.98
CA PRO A 90 -5.20 -1.18 15.39
C PRO A 90 -3.68 -1.18 15.61
N TRP A 91 -2.92 -1.79 14.70
CA TRP A 91 -1.47 -1.95 14.79
C TRP A 91 -0.69 -0.95 13.92
N CYS A 92 -1.35 0.03 13.31
CA CYS A 92 -0.69 1.05 12.48
C CYS A 92 -1.37 2.41 12.66
N ALA A 93 -0.68 3.35 13.33
CA ALA A 93 -1.23 4.68 13.66
C ALA A 93 -1.81 5.42 12.44
N TYR A 94 -1.18 5.28 11.28
CA TYR A 94 -1.56 5.93 10.03
C TYR A 94 -2.44 5.05 9.11
N GLY A 95 -2.74 3.83 9.51
CA GLY A 95 -3.58 2.89 8.76
C GLY A 95 -5.06 3.15 8.98
N ARG A 96 -5.86 3.06 7.92
CA ARG A 96 -7.33 3.13 7.96
C ARG A 96 -7.95 2.03 7.09
N TYR A 97 -8.94 1.33 7.61
CA TYR A 97 -9.89 0.57 6.81
C TYR A 97 -10.92 1.53 6.22
N LEU A 98 -11.33 1.29 4.98
CA LEU A 98 -12.38 2.04 4.30
C LEU A 98 -13.62 1.17 4.16
N SER A 99 -14.80 1.75 4.37
CA SER A 99 -16.09 1.04 4.24
C SER A 99 -16.39 0.56 2.82
N ALA A 100 -15.70 1.09 1.81
CA ALA A 100 -15.77 0.65 0.42
C ALA A 100 -14.47 1.01 -0.33
N ARG A 101 -14.29 0.49 -1.54
CA ARG A 101 -13.17 0.85 -2.43
C ARG A 101 -13.50 2.12 -3.23
N PRO A 102 -12.84 3.27 -2.99
CA PRO A 102 -12.96 4.42 -3.89
C PRO A 102 -12.14 4.22 -5.17
N ALA A 103 -12.37 5.07 -6.17
CA ALA A 103 -11.55 5.13 -7.39
C ALA A 103 -10.23 5.87 -7.12
N PHE A 104 -9.28 5.20 -6.45
CA PHE A 104 -7.99 5.79 -6.05
C PHE A 104 -7.23 6.49 -7.19
N ALA A 105 -7.28 5.94 -8.40
CA ALA A 105 -6.59 6.50 -9.56
C ALA A 105 -7.15 7.87 -9.99
N LEU A 106 -8.38 8.22 -9.61
CA LEU A 106 -9.00 9.52 -9.87
C LEU A 106 -8.73 10.55 -8.77
N ASP A 107 -8.12 10.15 -7.66
CA ASP A 107 -7.81 11.03 -6.54
C ASP A 107 -6.41 11.66 -6.72
N PRO A 108 -6.29 12.98 -6.94
CA PRO A 108 -5.00 13.65 -7.09
C PRO A 108 -4.07 13.46 -5.89
N ARG A 109 -4.63 13.25 -4.70
CA ARG A 109 -3.86 13.05 -3.46
C ARG A 109 -3.12 11.71 -3.47
N TRP A 110 -3.64 10.70 -4.16
CA TRP A 110 -2.94 9.42 -4.38
C TRP A 110 -1.69 9.63 -5.24
N HIS A 111 -1.83 10.37 -6.33
CA HIS A 111 -0.72 10.73 -7.22
C HIS A 111 0.32 11.62 -6.54
N ALA A 112 -0.12 12.48 -5.62
CA ALA A 112 0.75 13.31 -4.78
C ALA A 112 1.42 12.53 -3.63
N GLY A 113 1.13 11.25 -3.46
CA GLY A 113 1.70 10.40 -2.40
C GLY A 113 1.23 10.76 -0.99
N ALA A 114 0.03 11.32 -0.85
CA ALA A 114 -0.58 11.63 0.45
C ALA A 114 -0.97 10.36 1.23
N TYR A 115 -1.18 9.25 0.52
CA TYR A 115 -1.43 7.93 1.10
C TYR A 115 -1.01 6.81 0.15
N TYR A 116 -0.86 5.61 0.68
CA TYR A 116 -0.60 4.39 -0.06
C TYR A 116 -1.75 3.40 0.15
N VAL A 117 -2.23 2.75 -0.90
CA VAL A 117 -3.23 1.68 -0.80
C VAL A 117 -2.51 0.39 -0.40
N GLN A 118 -2.72 -0.07 0.82
CA GLN A 118 -2.00 -1.20 1.38
C GLN A 118 -2.95 -2.06 2.21
N GLU A 119 -2.81 -3.37 2.08
CA GLU A 119 -3.51 -4.33 2.92
C GLU A 119 -3.07 -4.19 4.40
N ALA A 120 -4.02 -4.25 5.32
CA ALA A 120 -3.80 -3.94 6.73
C ALA A 120 -2.87 -4.91 7.44
N ALA A 121 -2.92 -6.22 7.18
CA ALA A 121 -1.99 -7.18 7.76
C ALA A 121 -0.54 -6.88 7.32
N SER A 122 -0.32 -6.38 6.10
CA SER A 122 1.00 -5.89 5.66
C SER A 122 1.51 -4.69 6.47
N MET A 123 0.63 -3.93 7.13
CA MET A 123 1.02 -2.83 8.03
C MET A 123 1.50 -3.31 9.40
N PHE A 124 1.32 -4.59 9.75
CA PHE A 124 1.73 -5.16 11.04
C PHE A 124 3.24 -5.03 11.30
N VAL A 125 4.04 -4.85 10.24
CA VAL A 125 5.46 -4.46 10.32
C VAL A 125 5.67 -3.24 11.24
N ALA A 126 4.73 -2.31 11.33
CA ALA A 126 4.80 -1.19 12.25
C ALA A 126 4.80 -1.62 13.73
N ALA A 127 3.94 -2.55 14.11
CA ALA A 127 3.91 -3.09 15.47
C ALA A 127 5.16 -3.94 15.76
N ALA A 128 5.61 -4.75 14.79
CA ALA A 128 6.84 -5.51 14.93
C ALA A 128 8.07 -4.61 15.11
N TYR A 129 8.16 -3.51 14.34
CA TYR A 129 9.22 -2.51 14.48
C TYR A 129 9.22 -1.85 15.85
N ALA A 130 8.06 -1.38 16.31
CA ALA A 130 7.93 -0.74 17.63
C ALA A 130 8.30 -1.69 18.78
N ALA A 131 7.99 -2.98 18.65
CA ALA A 131 8.38 -3.99 19.64
C ALA A 131 9.88 -4.33 19.61
N ALA A 132 10.50 -4.34 18.43
CA ALA A 132 11.91 -4.69 18.26
C ALA A 132 12.88 -3.54 18.59
N PHE A 133 12.45 -2.29 18.40
CA PHE A 133 13.28 -1.09 18.56
C PHE A 133 12.60 -0.06 19.48
N PRO A 134 12.40 -0.38 20.78
CA PRO A 134 11.72 0.53 21.72
C PRO A 134 12.54 1.78 22.04
N ASP A 135 13.88 1.67 22.07
CA ASP A 135 14.79 2.71 22.57
C ASP A 135 15.76 3.24 21.49
N GLU A 136 16.20 2.39 20.55
CA GLU A 136 17.17 2.74 19.52
C GLU A 136 16.68 2.32 18.13
N ALA A 137 16.50 3.30 17.24
CA ALA A 137 16.06 3.07 15.88
C ALA A 137 17.23 2.76 14.93
N PRO A 138 17.09 1.83 13.98
CA PRO A 138 18.11 1.55 12.97
C PRO A 138 18.33 2.77 12.07
N ARG A 139 19.59 3.02 11.72
CA ARG A 139 19.98 4.17 10.88
C ARG A 139 20.16 3.80 9.42
N ARG A 140 20.42 2.53 9.12
CA ARG A 140 20.60 2.01 7.76
C ARG A 140 19.74 0.78 7.57
N VAL A 141 18.72 0.88 6.73
CA VAL A 141 17.74 -0.18 6.50
C VAL A 141 17.75 -0.62 5.04
N LEU A 142 17.71 -1.93 4.82
CA LEU A 142 17.59 -2.55 3.51
C LEU A 142 16.22 -3.21 3.38
N ASP A 143 15.38 -2.76 2.45
CA ASP A 143 14.20 -3.52 2.01
C ASP A 143 14.58 -4.32 0.77
N LEU A 144 14.92 -5.60 0.96
CA LEU A 144 15.60 -6.42 -0.05
C LEU A 144 14.73 -6.76 -1.28
N CYS A 145 13.41 -6.80 -1.12
CA CYS A 145 12.41 -7.15 -2.13
C CYS A 145 11.23 -6.17 -2.06
N ALA A 146 11.53 -4.93 -2.39
CA ALA A 146 10.74 -3.77 -2.03
C ALA A 146 9.51 -3.52 -2.93
N ALA A 147 9.53 -3.91 -4.20
CA ALA A 147 8.46 -3.54 -5.12
C ALA A 147 7.12 -4.21 -4.75
N PRO A 148 5.97 -3.51 -4.87
CA PRO A 148 5.81 -2.18 -5.47
C PRO A 148 6.11 -0.99 -4.54
N GLY A 149 6.53 -1.20 -3.28
CA GLY A 149 6.97 -0.13 -2.36
C GLY A 149 6.09 0.07 -1.13
N GLY A 150 5.05 -0.74 -0.92
CA GLY A 150 4.14 -0.60 0.22
C GLY A 150 4.83 -0.73 1.58
N LYS A 151 5.82 -1.63 1.70
CA LYS A 151 6.65 -1.77 2.91
C LYS A 151 7.75 -0.73 2.98
N SER A 152 8.42 -0.41 1.87
CA SER A 152 9.47 0.62 1.84
C SER A 152 8.95 1.99 2.26
N THR A 153 7.75 2.37 1.79
CA THR A 153 7.07 3.59 2.25
C THR A 153 6.65 3.50 3.73
N LEU A 154 6.37 2.30 4.26
CA LEU A 154 6.11 2.10 5.68
C LEU A 154 7.39 2.33 6.48
N TRP A 155 8.50 1.70 6.07
CA TRP A 155 9.82 1.93 6.66
C TRP A 155 10.14 3.41 6.71
N ARG A 156 9.93 4.12 5.59
CA ARG A 156 10.17 5.56 5.55
C ARG A 156 9.31 6.37 6.53
N THR A 157 8.13 5.87 6.87
CA THR A 157 7.23 6.48 7.86
C THR A 157 7.67 6.21 9.31
N LEU A 158 8.34 5.08 9.55
CA LEU A 158 8.73 4.62 10.89
C LEU A 158 10.15 5.04 11.27
N LEU A 159 11.02 5.23 10.29
CA LEU A 159 12.42 5.53 10.50
C LEU A 159 12.66 7.01 10.80
N PRO A 160 13.66 7.33 11.65
CA PRO A 160 14.11 8.72 11.86
C PRO A 160 14.52 9.40 10.56
N ASP A 161 14.33 10.72 10.45
CA ASP A 161 14.59 11.50 9.24
C ASP A 161 16.02 11.28 8.68
N GLU A 162 17.01 11.13 9.55
CA GLU A 162 18.42 10.92 9.15
C GLU A 162 18.73 9.50 8.68
N ALA A 163 17.83 8.54 8.89
CA ALA A 163 18.06 7.15 8.52
C ALA A 163 18.05 6.98 6.99
N LEU A 164 18.98 6.16 6.50
CA LEU A 164 19.05 5.71 5.11
C LEU A 164 18.14 4.49 4.90
N LEU A 165 17.27 4.57 3.90
CA LEU A 165 16.54 3.41 3.38
C LEU A 165 17.05 3.05 1.98
N VAL A 166 17.51 1.81 1.82
CA VAL A 166 17.81 1.22 0.51
C VAL A 166 16.71 0.23 0.16
N ALA A 167 15.93 0.51 -0.87
CA ALA A 167 14.85 -0.33 -1.35
C ALA A 167 15.26 -1.04 -2.64
N ASN A 168 15.43 -2.35 -2.59
CA ASN A 168 15.91 -3.15 -3.71
C ASN A 168 14.78 -3.93 -4.40
N GLU A 169 14.81 -3.98 -5.72
CA GLU A 169 13.98 -4.90 -6.50
C GLU A 169 14.80 -5.42 -7.69
N PRO A 170 15.04 -6.74 -7.82
CA PRO A 170 15.87 -7.28 -8.90
C PRO A 170 15.22 -7.17 -10.30
N VAL A 171 13.88 -7.12 -10.39
CA VAL A 171 13.20 -7.02 -11.68
C VAL A 171 13.05 -5.56 -12.10
N LYS A 172 13.78 -5.13 -13.14
CA LYS A 172 13.86 -3.73 -13.60
C LYS A 172 12.50 -3.03 -13.76
N PHE A 173 11.52 -3.68 -14.39
CA PHE A 173 10.19 -3.10 -14.57
C PHE A 173 9.49 -2.83 -13.21
N ARG A 174 9.64 -3.74 -12.25
CA ARG A 174 9.08 -3.58 -10.90
C ARG A 174 9.88 -2.55 -10.09
N ALA A 175 11.19 -2.44 -10.32
CA ALA A 175 12.04 -1.41 -9.71
C ALA A 175 11.63 0.01 -10.16
N ASN A 176 11.18 0.18 -11.42
CA ASN A 176 10.63 1.46 -11.88
C ASN A 176 9.34 1.83 -11.14
N VAL A 177 8.43 0.86 -10.92
CA VAL A 177 7.20 1.08 -10.12
C VAL A 177 7.54 1.45 -8.68
N LEU A 178 8.52 0.76 -8.08
CA LEU A 178 9.04 1.09 -6.76
C LEU A 178 9.60 2.51 -6.71
N ALA A 179 10.41 2.90 -7.69
CA ALA A 179 10.98 4.24 -7.79
C ALA A 179 9.92 5.33 -7.92
N GLU A 180 8.90 5.11 -8.75
CA GLU A 180 7.76 6.01 -8.86
C GLU A 180 7.05 6.18 -7.51
N ASN A 181 6.73 5.08 -6.82
CA ASN A 181 6.02 5.13 -5.54
C ASN A 181 6.85 5.78 -4.43
N LEU A 182 8.17 5.55 -4.38
CA LEU A 182 9.04 6.20 -3.39
C LEU A 182 9.28 7.67 -3.72
N THR A 183 9.32 8.03 -5.00
CA THR A 183 9.35 9.44 -5.44
C THR A 183 8.07 10.16 -5.04
N LYS A 184 6.91 9.54 -5.25
CA LYS A 184 5.61 10.06 -4.78
C LYS A 184 5.58 10.17 -3.26
N TRP A 185 6.10 9.20 -2.51
CA TRP A 185 6.14 9.28 -1.05
C TRP A 185 7.01 10.44 -0.56
N GLY A 186 8.17 10.63 -1.21
CA GLY A 186 8.96 11.86 -1.16
C GLY A 186 9.81 12.00 0.10
N HIS A 187 10.94 11.30 0.17
CA HIS A 187 11.93 11.48 1.23
C HIS A 187 13.36 11.36 0.68
N PRO A 188 14.28 12.30 0.97
CA PRO A 188 15.60 12.37 0.34
C PRO A 188 16.52 11.20 0.70
N ASN A 189 16.44 10.67 1.93
CA ASN A 189 17.27 9.54 2.38
C ASN A 189 16.69 8.17 1.96
N THR A 190 16.30 8.06 0.69
CA THR A 190 15.75 6.85 0.09
C THR A 190 16.47 6.55 -1.22
N VAL A 191 17.01 5.34 -1.33
CA VAL A 191 17.71 4.84 -2.52
C VAL A 191 16.93 3.67 -3.10
N VAL A 192 16.75 3.65 -4.43
CA VAL A 192 16.21 2.51 -5.14
C VAL A 192 17.35 1.76 -5.82
N ALA A 193 17.48 0.47 -5.51
CA ALA A 193 18.47 -0.41 -6.12
C ALA A 193 17.79 -1.45 -7.01
N ASN A 194 18.53 -1.91 -8.02
CA ASN A 194 18.14 -3.00 -8.91
C ASN A 194 19.28 -4.02 -8.99
N ALA A 195 19.36 -4.87 -7.98
CA ALA A 195 20.38 -5.92 -7.90
C ALA A 195 19.78 -7.22 -7.32
N TYR A 196 20.46 -8.34 -7.57
CA TYR A 196 20.04 -9.59 -6.94
C TYR A 196 20.47 -9.61 -5.47
N PRO A 197 19.73 -10.28 -4.58
CA PRO A 197 20.08 -10.38 -3.16
C PRO A 197 21.52 -10.82 -2.87
N ALA A 198 22.07 -11.69 -3.72
CA ALA A 198 23.45 -12.15 -3.60
C ALA A 198 24.49 -11.03 -3.69
N ASP A 199 24.20 -9.94 -4.43
CA ASP A 199 25.10 -8.80 -4.58
C ASP A 199 25.22 -8.00 -3.27
N PHE A 200 24.14 -7.95 -2.48
CA PHE A 200 24.14 -7.33 -1.15
C PHE A 200 24.89 -8.17 -0.10
N GLY A 201 25.09 -9.48 -0.34
CA GLY A 201 25.80 -10.36 0.59
C GLY A 201 27.26 -9.95 0.86
N ARG A 202 27.85 -9.12 -0.01
CA ARG A 202 29.20 -8.56 0.17
C ARG A 202 29.23 -7.36 1.14
N LEU A 203 28.08 -6.76 1.42
CA LEU A 203 27.92 -5.57 2.27
C LEU A 203 27.71 -5.97 3.74
N VAL A 204 28.66 -6.73 4.29
CA VAL A 204 28.60 -7.22 5.67
C VAL A 204 28.56 -6.03 6.63
N SER A 205 27.62 -6.05 7.59
CA SER A 205 27.42 -5.00 8.60
C SER A 205 27.13 -3.60 8.04
N ALA A 206 26.74 -3.50 6.76
CA ALA A 206 26.38 -2.22 6.14
C ALA A 206 25.00 -1.72 6.58
N PHE A 207 24.11 -2.63 6.99
CA PHE A 207 22.73 -2.33 7.41
C PHE A 207 22.49 -2.79 8.84
N ASP A 208 21.73 -2.00 9.57
CA ASP A 208 21.31 -2.29 10.94
C ASP A 208 20.03 -3.16 10.94
N LEU A 209 19.25 -3.10 9.86
CA LEU A 209 18.02 -3.87 9.62
C LEU A 209 17.90 -4.27 8.14
N VAL A 210 17.46 -5.50 7.87
CA VAL A 210 17.17 -6.07 6.54
C VAL A 210 15.77 -6.68 6.53
#